data_AF-A0A382NFG4-F1
#
_entry.id   AF-A0A382NFG4-F1
#
_cell.length_a   1.000
_cell.length_b   1.000
_cell.length_c   1.000
_cell.angle_alpha   90.00
_cell.angle_beta   90.00
_cell.angle_gamma   90.00
#
_symmetry.space_group_name_H-M   'P 1'
#
loop_
_entity.id
_entity.type
_entity.pdbx_description
1 polymer ?
#
loop_
_entity_poly.entity_id
_entity_poly.type
_entity_poly.pdbx_seq_one_letter_code
_entity_poly.pdbx_strand_id
1 'polypeptide(L)'
;VLALIAGACGGGEEEAAVEDAPAAVEEVTEPEVAEPDAAEPDAAEPDAAEPEATEPEATEPEDVEEEEEEKAEATTTTEPVPTSSTRPTCVLAPNANCAQVDLAGENLAGMILPGIDLSGANLEGALLNGTMLAGANLAGANLAGSAMSNTNLAGANLNDAKATGALFFRTNLSHASMIRSDLTAALLMEADMKSVNMTGALISGLVDRRSFWCSTIYTDGTLKND
;
A
#
# COMPACT_ATOMS: atom_id res chain seq x y z
N VAL A 1 -37.73 -4.98 -17.14
CA VAL A 1 -37.15 -5.77 -16.04
C VAL A 1 -35.69 -5.36 -15.91
N LEU A 2 -35.40 -4.42 -15.03
CA LEU A 2 -34.04 -4.00 -14.70
C LEU A 2 -33.96 -4.03 -13.18
N ALA A 3 -33.62 -5.20 -12.64
CA ALA A 3 -33.38 -5.37 -11.22
C ALA A 3 -31.93 -4.96 -10.94
N LEU A 4 -31.75 -3.72 -10.49
CA LEU A 4 -30.54 -3.29 -9.78
C LEU A 4 -30.54 -4.00 -8.43
N ILE A 5 -29.92 -5.18 -8.38
CA ILE A 5 -29.55 -5.80 -7.11
C ILE A 5 -28.28 -5.08 -6.64
N ALA A 6 -28.47 -3.96 -5.94
CA ALA A 6 -27.43 -3.40 -5.09
C ALA A 6 -27.27 -4.36 -3.91
N GLY A 7 -26.31 -5.29 -4.02
CA GLY A 7 -25.89 -6.10 -2.89
C GLY A 7 -25.41 -5.17 -1.79
N ALA A 8 -26.10 -5.19 -0.65
CA ALA A 8 -25.76 -4.41 0.52
C ALA A 8 -24.38 -4.84 1.01
N CYS A 9 -23.41 -3.97 0.78
CA CYS A 9 -22.12 -4.01 1.44
C CYS A 9 -22.32 -3.66 2.91
N GLY A 10 -22.78 -4.65 3.67
CA GLY A 10 -23.08 -4.57 5.10
C GLY A 10 -21.93 -5.15 5.90
N GLY A 11 -21.08 -4.28 6.42
CA GLY A 11 -20.10 -4.59 7.45
C GLY A 11 -20.06 -3.43 8.43
N GLY A 12 -20.85 -3.52 9.50
CA GLY A 12 -20.94 -2.50 10.55
C GLY A 12 -22.16 -2.73 11.43
N GLU A 13 -21.93 -3.33 12.59
CA GLU A 13 -22.84 -3.33 13.74
C GLU A 13 -23.08 -1.86 14.15
N GLU A 14 -24.30 -1.35 13.96
CA GLU A 14 -24.75 -0.13 14.63
C GLU A 14 -26.22 -0.28 14.99
N GLU A 15 -26.47 -0.33 16.30
CA GLU A 15 -27.79 -0.31 16.90
C GLU A 15 -28.53 0.98 16.56
N ALA A 16 -29.72 0.87 15.95
CA ALA A 16 -30.71 1.94 15.98
C ALA A 16 -32.13 1.36 15.80
N ALA A 17 -32.81 1.24 16.94
CA ALA A 17 -34.26 1.34 17.18
C ALA A 17 -35.23 0.94 16.05
N VAL A 18 -35.89 -0.21 16.23
CA VAL A 18 -37.14 -0.55 15.55
C VAL A 18 -38.29 -0.29 16.54
N GLU A 19 -39.13 0.70 16.25
CA GLU A 19 -40.47 0.80 16.83
C GLU A 19 -41.51 0.16 15.90
N ASP A 20 -42.24 -0.78 16.49
CA ASP A 20 -43.65 -1.16 16.30
C ASP A 20 -44.22 -1.40 14.88
N ALA A 21 -44.48 -2.69 14.58
CA ALA A 21 -45.81 -3.13 14.16
C ALA A 21 -45.93 -4.68 14.26
N PRO A 22 -47.04 -5.23 14.80
CA PRO A 22 -47.21 -6.67 15.00
C PRO A 22 -48.00 -7.34 13.86
N ALA A 23 -47.74 -8.63 13.60
CA ALA A 23 -48.74 -9.70 13.59
C ALA A 23 -48.24 -11.00 12.91
N ALA A 24 -48.74 -12.12 13.47
CA ALA A 24 -48.85 -13.48 12.93
C ALA A 24 -47.59 -14.37 12.96
N VAL A 25 -47.49 -15.13 14.05
CA VAL A 25 -46.69 -16.35 14.18
C VAL A 25 -47.64 -17.52 13.90
N GLU A 26 -47.35 -18.33 12.88
CA GLU A 26 -47.86 -19.70 12.80
C GLU A 26 -46.69 -20.67 13.04
N GLU A 27 -46.99 -21.61 13.92
CA GLU A 27 -46.15 -22.61 14.55
C GLU A 27 -46.02 -23.85 13.65
N VAL A 28 -44.80 -24.24 13.26
CA VAL A 28 -44.52 -25.61 12.77
C VAL A 28 -43.12 -26.05 13.20
N THR A 29 -43.09 -26.71 14.36
CA THR A 29 -42.33 -27.93 14.73
C THR A 29 -41.06 -28.31 13.94
N GLU A 30 -39.94 -28.37 14.66
CA GLU A 30 -38.72 -29.15 14.36
C GLU A 30 -39.00 -30.67 14.42
N PRO A 31 -38.10 -31.53 13.88
CA PRO A 31 -37.07 -32.07 14.77
C PRO A 31 -35.67 -32.27 14.15
N GLU A 32 -34.66 -31.92 14.96
CA GLU A 32 -33.48 -32.71 15.38
C GLU A 32 -32.93 -33.80 14.43
N VAL A 33 -31.68 -33.64 13.96
CA VAL A 33 -30.74 -34.76 13.77
C VAL A 33 -29.28 -34.33 14.02
N ALA A 34 -28.79 -34.71 15.20
CA ALA A 34 -27.47 -35.24 15.58
C ALA A 34 -26.16 -34.79 14.87
N GLU A 35 -25.26 -34.25 15.68
CA GLU A 35 -23.79 -34.26 15.51
C GLU A 35 -23.22 -35.68 15.51
N PRO A 36 -22.01 -35.87 14.95
CA PRO A 36 -21.01 -36.57 15.75
C PRO A 36 -19.68 -35.83 15.83
N ASP A 37 -19.29 -35.66 17.09
CA ASP A 37 -17.94 -35.56 17.66
C ASP A 37 -16.96 -36.58 17.06
N ALA A 38 -15.73 -36.13 16.73
CA ALA A 38 -14.50 -36.82 17.14
C ALA A 38 -13.22 -36.24 16.47
N ALA A 39 -12.31 -35.84 17.36
CA ALA A 39 -10.87 -36.17 17.37
C ALA A 39 -9.91 -35.38 16.46
N GLU A 40 -9.15 -34.49 17.13
CA GLU A 40 -7.76 -34.17 16.80
C GLU A 40 -6.87 -35.41 16.84
N PRO A 41 -5.73 -35.38 16.13
CA PRO A 41 -4.49 -35.59 16.87
C PRO A 41 -3.39 -34.58 16.54
N ASP A 42 -2.83 -34.08 17.63
CA ASP A 42 -1.46 -33.60 17.83
C ASP A 42 -0.41 -34.56 17.24
N ALA A 43 0.55 -34.03 16.49
CA ALA A 43 1.93 -34.53 16.48
C ALA A 43 2.90 -33.63 15.69
N ALA A 44 3.80 -33.03 16.46
CA ALA A 44 5.25 -33.04 16.25
C ALA A 44 5.89 -32.17 15.13
N GLU A 45 6.57 -31.13 15.60
CA GLU A 45 7.77 -30.56 15.00
C GLU A 45 8.87 -31.63 14.78
N PRO A 46 9.81 -31.36 13.85
CA PRO A 46 11.20 -31.55 14.22
C PRO A 46 12.08 -30.32 13.97
N ASP A 47 12.91 -30.12 15.00
CA ASP A 47 14.05 -29.23 15.17
C ASP A 47 15.24 -29.57 14.24
N ALA A 48 16.10 -28.57 14.10
CA ALA A 48 17.53 -28.59 13.79
C ALA A 48 18.00 -28.96 12.36
N ALA A 49 18.64 -27.98 11.70
CA ALA A 49 20.11 -27.99 11.58
C ALA A 49 20.62 -26.75 10.81
N GLU A 50 21.33 -25.86 11.50
CA GLU A 50 22.37 -25.01 10.90
C GLU A 50 23.51 -25.89 10.36
N PRO A 51 24.33 -25.35 9.44
CA PRO A 51 25.76 -25.51 9.68
C PRO A 51 26.54 -24.21 9.57
N GLU A 52 27.50 -24.15 10.50
CA GLU A 52 28.50 -23.12 10.72
C GLU A 52 29.49 -22.92 9.55
N ALA A 53 30.08 -21.72 9.63
CA ALA A 53 31.29 -21.21 9.02
C ALA A 53 32.39 -22.21 8.63
N THR A 54 33.05 -21.91 7.51
CA THR A 54 34.45 -22.25 7.29
C THR A 54 35.16 -21.06 6.65
N GLU A 55 36.05 -20.42 7.40
CA GLU A 55 37.14 -19.59 6.89
C GLU A 55 38.13 -20.45 6.10
N PRO A 56 38.97 -19.83 5.26
CA PRO A 56 40.40 -19.98 5.58
C PRO A 56 41.22 -18.70 5.43
N GLU A 57 42.05 -18.52 6.45
CA GLU A 57 43.45 -18.09 6.52
C GLU A 57 44.08 -17.17 5.45
N ALA A 58 44.69 -16.15 6.02
CA ALA A 58 45.65 -15.22 5.46
C ALA A 58 46.88 -15.90 4.82
N THR A 59 47.37 -15.27 3.75
CA THR A 59 48.79 -15.34 3.38
C THR A 59 49.26 -13.94 3.02
N GLU A 60 50.21 -13.44 3.80
CA GLU A 60 51.06 -12.28 3.49
C GLU A 60 51.99 -12.62 2.32
N PRO A 61 52.55 -11.60 1.64
CA PRO A 61 53.96 -11.34 1.92
C PRO A 61 54.33 -9.86 2.01
N GLU A 62 55.43 -9.64 2.74
CA GLU A 62 56.14 -8.38 2.97
C GLU A 62 56.82 -7.79 1.71
N ASP A 63 56.82 -6.46 1.68
CA ASP A 63 57.81 -5.47 1.23
C ASP A 63 58.87 -5.83 0.17
N VAL A 64 59.11 -4.88 -0.76
CA VAL A 64 60.43 -4.28 -1.07
C VAL A 64 60.32 -3.20 -2.18
N GLU A 65 60.85 -2.02 -1.84
CA GLU A 65 61.51 -0.98 -2.65
C GLU A 65 60.73 0.07 -3.49
N GLU A 66 60.74 1.28 -2.91
CA GLU A 66 61.33 2.54 -3.42
C GLU A 66 60.68 3.34 -4.56
N GLU A 67 60.68 4.64 -4.27
CA GLU A 67 60.05 5.76 -4.95
C GLU A 67 60.82 6.17 -6.21
N GLU A 68 60.09 6.61 -7.24
CA GLU A 68 60.27 7.90 -7.91
C GLU A 68 59.38 7.91 -9.17
N GLU A 69 58.32 8.73 -9.18
CA GLU A 69 58.05 9.54 -10.36
C GLU A 69 57.16 10.75 -10.05
N GLU A 70 57.58 11.84 -10.65
CA GLU A 70 57.10 13.21 -10.58
C GLU A 70 55.63 13.39 -10.98
N LYS A 71 54.95 14.21 -10.19
CA LYS A 71 54.17 15.37 -10.68
C LYS A 71 52.89 15.08 -11.49
N ALA A 72 51.77 15.04 -10.78
CA ALA A 72 50.59 15.81 -11.16
C ALA A 72 49.72 16.05 -9.92
N GLU A 73 49.39 17.32 -9.65
CA GLU A 73 48.37 17.71 -8.69
C GLU A 73 47.04 17.05 -9.08
N ALA A 74 46.72 15.91 -8.48
CA ALA A 74 45.38 15.38 -8.49
C ALA A 74 44.59 16.13 -7.42
N THR A 75 43.91 17.20 -7.81
CA THR A 75 42.80 17.73 -7.03
C THR A 75 41.79 16.61 -6.85
N THR A 76 41.75 16.03 -5.65
CA THR A 76 40.68 15.17 -5.19
C THR A 76 39.41 16.00 -5.11
N THR A 77 38.80 16.28 -6.25
CA THR A 77 37.37 16.53 -6.32
C THR A 77 36.73 15.17 -6.18
N THR A 78 36.57 14.75 -4.93
CA THR A 78 35.38 13.99 -4.54
C THR A 78 34.22 14.89 -4.93
N GLU A 79 33.71 14.75 -6.16
CA GLU A 79 32.38 15.25 -6.45
C GLU A 79 31.48 14.58 -5.41
N PRO A 80 30.76 15.36 -4.57
CA PRO A 80 29.62 14.77 -3.92
C PRO A 80 28.72 14.27 -5.05
N VAL A 81 28.49 12.97 -5.09
CA VAL A 81 27.29 12.38 -5.72
C VAL A 81 26.15 13.35 -5.41
N PRO A 82 25.40 13.87 -6.40
CA PRO A 82 24.34 14.83 -6.12
C PRO A 82 23.31 14.17 -5.21
N THR A 83 23.46 14.33 -3.91
CA THR A 83 22.46 13.97 -2.92
C THR A 83 21.29 14.93 -3.14
N SER A 84 20.19 14.40 -3.65
CA SER A 84 18.84 14.97 -3.53
C SER A 84 18.81 16.50 -3.72
N SER A 85 19.03 16.94 -4.96
CA SER A 85 19.01 18.35 -5.32
C SER A 85 17.59 18.87 -5.56
N THR A 86 16.67 18.66 -4.63
CA THR A 86 15.57 19.62 -4.41
C THR A 86 14.97 19.40 -3.03
N ARG A 87 15.44 20.17 -2.04
CA ARG A 87 14.64 20.42 -0.84
C ARG A 87 13.27 20.91 -1.28
N PRO A 88 12.15 20.41 -0.72
CA PRO A 88 10.84 20.79 -1.18
C PRO A 88 10.68 22.32 -1.02
N THR A 89 10.51 23.02 -2.14
CA THR A 89 10.04 24.42 -2.15
C THR A 89 8.62 24.52 -1.62
N CYS A 90 7.96 23.37 -1.41
CA CYS A 90 6.67 23.29 -0.77
C CYS A 90 6.79 23.08 0.75
N VAL A 91 6.01 23.86 1.50
CA VAL A 91 5.76 23.58 2.91
C VAL A 91 4.67 22.52 2.99
N LEU A 92 5.01 21.32 3.44
CA LEU A 92 4.08 20.22 3.64
C LEU A 92 3.09 20.56 4.75
N ALA A 93 1.87 20.95 4.36
CA ALA A 93 0.79 21.30 5.26
C ALA A 93 -0.57 20.83 4.68
N PRO A 94 -1.60 20.69 5.52
CA PRO A 94 -2.96 20.41 5.04
C PRO A 94 -3.41 21.39 3.95
N ASN A 95 -4.00 20.88 2.87
CA ASN A 95 -4.43 21.66 1.70
C ASN A 95 -3.35 22.52 1.03
N ALA A 96 -2.06 22.25 1.29
CA ALA A 96 -0.98 22.93 0.59
C ALA A 96 -0.90 22.50 -0.88
N ASN A 97 -0.33 23.36 -1.73
CA ASN A 97 0.00 23.00 -3.09
C ASN A 97 1.49 22.64 -3.21
N CYS A 98 1.74 21.34 -3.32
CA CYS A 98 3.04 20.73 -3.52
C CYS A 98 3.08 19.93 -4.83
N ALA A 99 2.37 20.38 -5.88
CA ALA A 99 2.40 19.69 -7.16
C ALA A 99 3.83 19.62 -7.71
N GLN A 100 4.19 18.49 -8.32
CA GLN A 100 5.47 18.24 -8.99
C GLN A 100 6.72 18.35 -8.10
N VAL A 101 6.55 18.35 -6.78
CA VAL A 101 7.68 18.34 -5.85
C VAL A 101 8.42 17.01 -5.91
N ASP A 102 9.73 17.04 -5.68
CA ASP A 102 10.52 15.83 -5.48
C ASP A 102 10.59 15.48 -3.98
N LEU A 103 10.04 14.33 -3.63
CA LEU A 103 9.96 13.73 -2.30
C LEU A 103 10.40 12.26 -2.35
N ALA A 104 11.20 11.87 -3.35
CA ALA A 104 11.66 10.49 -3.48
C ALA A 104 12.48 10.07 -2.26
N GLY A 105 12.14 8.90 -1.70
CA GLY A 105 12.77 8.33 -0.52
C GLY A 105 12.52 9.10 0.79
N GLU A 106 11.72 10.17 0.76
CA GLU A 106 11.47 10.97 1.95
C GLU A 106 10.61 10.21 2.98
N ASN A 107 10.85 10.52 4.25
CA ASN A 107 10.07 9.99 5.35
C ASN A 107 8.94 10.95 5.73
N LEU A 108 7.73 10.62 5.28
CA LEU A 108 6.50 11.36 5.52
C LEU A 108 5.60 10.65 6.55
N ALA A 109 6.12 9.64 7.25
CA ALA A 109 5.36 8.80 8.14
C ALA A 109 4.66 9.61 9.24
N GLY A 110 3.38 9.31 9.47
CA GLY A 110 2.55 9.95 10.49
C GLY A 110 2.16 11.42 10.20
N MET A 111 2.50 11.96 9.03
CA MET A 111 2.13 13.34 8.70
C MET A 111 0.62 13.50 8.50
N ILE A 112 0.12 14.69 8.81
CA ILE A 112 -1.28 15.07 8.65
C ILE A 112 -1.40 16.04 7.49
N LEU A 113 -1.77 15.54 6.32
CA LEU A 113 -1.79 16.28 5.06
C LEU A 113 -3.12 16.08 4.30
N PRO A 114 -4.30 16.22 4.94
CA PRO A 114 -5.55 16.09 4.23
C PRO A 114 -5.67 17.16 3.15
N GLY A 115 -6.21 16.79 1.99
CA GLY A 115 -6.44 17.68 0.86
C GLY A 115 -5.20 18.27 0.20
N ILE A 116 -3.99 17.83 0.57
CA ILE A 116 -2.75 18.32 -0.06
C ILE A 116 -2.75 18.00 -1.56
N ASP A 117 -2.23 18.92 -2.37
CA ASP A 117 -1.97 18.69 -3.78
C ASP A 117 -0.52 18.22 -3.97
N LEU A 118 -0.37 16.95 -4.30
CA LEU A 118 0.86 16.26 -4.68
C LEU A 118 0.78 15.76 -6.13
N SER A 119 -0.05 16.40 -6.98
CA SER A 119 -0.20 15.99 -8.36
C SER A 119 1.14 16.06 -9.11
N GLY A 120 1.49 14.98 -9.80
CA GLY A 120 2.76 14.83 -10.49
C GLY A 120 4.00 14.81 -9.58
N ALA A 121 3.84 14.77 -8.24
CA ALA A 121 4.98 14.70 -7.33
C ALA A 121 5.74 13.38 -7.47
N ASN A 122 7.04 13.42 -7.21
CA ASN A 122 7.87 12.23 -7.14
C ASN A 122 7.91 11.73 -5.68
N LEU A 123 7.27 10.61 -5.40
CA LEU A 123 7.19 9.93 -4.10
C LEU A 123 7.77 8.51 -4.20
N GLU A 124 8.67 8.28 -5.15
CA GLU A 124 9.32 6.99 -5.36
C GLU A 124 10.04 6.54 -4.08
N GLY A 125 9.71 5.34 -3.58
CA GLY A 125 10.27 4.80 -2.35
C GLY A 125 9.95 5.60 -1.08
N ALA A 126 9.03 6.58 -1.13
CA ALA A 126 8.68 7.37 0.04
C ALA A 126 8.04 6.51 1.14
N LEU A 127 8.34 6.85 2.40
CA LEU A 127 7.74 6.20 3.57
C LEU A 127 6.53 7.00 4.01
N LEU A 128 5.34 6.51 3.67
CA LEU A 128 4.05 7.14 3.95
C LEU A 128 3.31 6.47 5.11
N ASN A 129 3.95 5.57 5.86
CA ASN A 129 3.31 4.79 6.91
C ASN A 129 2.56 5.68 7.93
N GLY A 130 1.28 5.43 8.13
CA GLY A 130 0.43 6.19 9.07
C GLY A 130 0.06 7.60 8.60
N THR A 131 0.37 8.00 7.37
CA THR A 131 0.08 9.35 6.88
C THR A 131 -1.41 9.54 6.66
N MET A 132 -1.94 10.71 7.01
CA MET A 132 -3.31 11.10 6.72
C MET A 132 -3.36 11.97 5.45
N LEU A 133 -3.75 11.36 4.34
CA LEU A 133 -3.86 11.94 2.99
C LEU A 133 -5.31 11.93 2.50
N ALA A 134 -6.29 11.96 3.40
CA ALA A 134 -7.70 11.98 3.03
C ALA A 134 -7.99 13.14 2.08
N GLY A 135 -8.59 12.85 0.93
CA GLY A 135 -8.90 13.83 -0.13
C GLY A 135 -7.69 14.43 -0.83
N ALA A 136 -6.47 13.91 -0.63
CA ALA A 136 -5.28 14.41 -1.31
C ALA A 136 -5.36 14.22 -2.83
N ASN A 137 -4.73 15.12 -3.58
CA ASN A 137 -4.56 14.99 -5.02
C ASN A 137 -3.18 14.43 -5.35
N LEU A 138 -3.12 13.16 -5.74
CA LEU A 138 -1.92 12.42 -6.16
C LEU A 138 -1.95 12.09 -7.67
N ALA A 139 -2.76 12.81 -8.45
CA ALA A 139 -2.91 12.53 -9.87
C ALA A 139 -1.58 12.61 -10.59
N GLY A 140 -1.22 11.56 -11.34
CA GLY A 140 0.05 11.46 -12.05
C GLY A 140 1.30 11.36 -11.17
N ALA A 141 1.17 11.22 -9.85
CA ALA A 141 2.31 11.10 -8.94
C ALA A 141 3.08 9.79 -9.17
N ASN A 142 4.39 9.81 -8.95
CA ASN A 142 5.22 8.61 -8.93
C ASN A 142 5.27 8.04 -7.51
N LEU A 143 4.56 6.95 -7.25
CA LEU A 143 4.48 6.22 -5.99
C LEU A 143 5.22 4.89 -6.05
N ALA A 144 6.06 4.65 -7.06
CA ALA A 144 6.72 3.37 -7.26
C ALA A 144 7.51 2.95 -6.01
N GLY A 145 7.30 1.72 -5.55
CA GLY A 145 7.95 1.17 -4.35
C GLY A 145 7.66 1.89 -3.03
N SER A 146 6.71 2.83 -2.98
CA SER A 146 6.38 3.54 -1.74
C SER A 146 5.68 2.62 -0.72
N ALA A 147 5.90 2.90 0.57
CA ALA A 147 5.34 2.14 1.68
C ALA A 147 4.19 2.91 2.35
N MET A 148 2.95 2.41 2.20
CA MET A 148 1.71 3.08 2.66
C MET A 148 0.98 2.28 3.75
N SER A 149 1.72 1.74 4.72
CA SER A 149 1.11 0.96 5.80
C SER A 149 0.24 1.84 6.69
N ASN A 150 -0.99 1.42 6.99
CA ASN A 150 -1.95 2.19 7.83
C ASN A 150 -2.18 3.64 7.34
N THR A 151 -2.04 3.88 6.04
CA THR A 151 -2.21 5.23 5.44
C THR A 151 -3.68 5.48 5.15
N ASN A 152 -4.15 6.70 5.40
CA ASN A 152 -5.51 7.11 5.04
C ASN A 152 -5.49 7.89 3.71
N LEU A 153 -5.93 7.25 2.63
CA LEU A 153 -6.12 7.81 1.29
C LEU A 153 -7.61 7.90 0.93
N ALA A 154 -8.51 7.94 1.91
CA ALA A 154 -9.95 7.99 1.65
C ALA A 154 -10.29 9.22 0.79
N GLY A 155 -11.01 8.99 -0.31
CA GLY A 155 -11.40 10.03 -1.28
C GLY A 155 -10.24 10.66 -2.05
N ALA A 156 -9.02 10.12 -1.97
CA ALA A 156 -7.87 10.67 -2.68
C ALA A 156 -7.98 10.46 -4.20
N ASN A 157 -7.39 11.36 -4.96
CA ASN A 157 -7.28 11.25 -6.42
C ASN A 157 -5.90 10.70 -6.81
N LEU A 158 -5.83 9.44 -7.20
CA LEU A 158 -4.65 8.71 -7.68
C LEU A 158 -4.73 8.43 -9.19
N ASN A 159 -5.54 9.19 -9.93
CA ASN A 159 -5.69 9.00 -11.37
C ASN A 159 -4.34 9.14 -12.09
N ASP A 160 -4.05 8.25 -13.03
CA ASP A 160 -2.79 8.22 -13.79
C ASP A 160 -1.53 8.10 -12.92
N ALA A 161 -1.65 7.79 -11.62
CA ALA A 161 -0.50 7.63 -10.72
C ALA A 161 0.28 6.35 -11.03
N LYS A 162 1.60 6.38 -10.82
CA LYS A 162 2.50 5.23 -11.01
C LYS A 162 2.80 4.60 -9.67
N ALA A 163 2.07 3.55 -9.30
CA ALA A 163 2.21 2.84 -8.03
C ALA A 163 2.80 1.44 -8.23
N THR A 164 3.71 1.28 -9.20
CA THR A 164 4.39 0.02 -9.49
C THR A 164 5.13 -0.49 -8.26
N GLY A 165 4.84 -1.71 -7.82
CA GLY A 165 5.48 -2.29 -6.62
C GLY A 165 5.16 -1.58 -5.30
N ALA A 166 4.17 -0.69 -5.27
CA ALA A 166 3.81 0.02 -4.04
C ALA A 166 3.11 -0.91 -3.03
N LEU A 167 3.32 -0.64 -1.74
CA LEU A 167 2.84 -1.46 -0.64
C LEU A 167 1.65 -0.79 0.06
N PHE A 168 0.46 -1.33 -0.15
CA PHE A 168 -0.77 -0.90 0.51
C PHE A 168 -1.17 -1.92 1.59
N PHE A 169 -0.58 -1.78 2.79
CA PHE A 169 -0.92 -2.62 3.93
C PHE A 169 -1.85 -1.88 4.89
N ARG A 170 -3.07 -2.39 5.12
CA ARG A 170 -4.08 -1.69 5.96
C ARG A 170 -4.34 -0.24 5.52
N THR A 171 -4.22 0.02 4.22
CA THR A 171 -4.47 1.35 3.66
C THR A 171 -5.96 1.55 3.48
N ASN A 172 -6.48 2.68 3.94
CA ASN A 172 -7.83 3.09 3.61
C ASN A 172 -7.83 3.79 2.25
N LEU A 173 -8.34 3.11 1.20
CA LEU A 173 -8.53 3.68 -0.13
C LEU A 173 -10.01 3.97 -0.41
N SER A 174 -10.89 3.92 0.60
CA SER A 174 -12.32 4.07 0.39
C SER A 174 -12.65 5.36 -0.37
N HIS A 175 -13.51 5.27 -1.39
CA HIS A 175 -13.90 6.37 -2.28
C HIS A 175 -12.76 6.98 -3.12
N ALA A 176 -11.56 6.40 -3.13
CA ALA A 176 -10.45 6.90 -3.94
C ALA A 176 -10.67 6.64 -5.44
N SER A 177 -10.12 7.53 -6.27
CA SER A 177 -10.10 7.39 -7.72
C SER A 177 -8.71 6.95 -8.16
N MET A 178 -8.61 5.80 -8.82
CA MET A 178 -7.40 5.17 -9.35
C MET A 178 -7.55 4.89 -10.85
N ILE A 179 -8.21 5.79 -11.57
CA ILE A 179 -8.48 5.62 -13.01
C ILE A 179 -7.15 5.69 -13.76
N ARG A 180 -6.87 4.68 -14.60
CA ARG A 180 -5.63 4.54 -15.38
C ARG A 180 -4.34 4.58 -14.54
N SER A 181 -4.40 4.29 -13.25
CA SER A 181 -3.18 4.15 -12.46
C SER A 181 -2.41 2.88 -12.85
N ASP A 182 -1.11 2.90 -12.66
CA ASP A 182 -0.26 1.71 -12.80
C ASP A 182 -0.08 1.07 -11.42
N LEU A 183 -0.75 -0.05 -11.19
CA LEU A 183 -0.68 -0.88 -9.98
C LEU A 183 0.10 -2.18 -10.26
N THR A 184 0.93 -2.21 -11.31
CA THR A 184 1.74 -3.39 -11.65
C THR A 184 2.60 -3.81 -10.47
N ALA A 185 2.54 -5.09 -10.10
CA ALA A 185 3.23 -5.66 -8.94
C ALA A 185 2.96 -4.98 -7.59
N ALA A 186 1.92 -4.15 -7.48
CA ALA A 186 1.52 -3.58 -6.19
C ALA A 186 0.97 -4.67 -5.27
N LEU A 187 1.10 -4.46 -3.96
CA LEU A 187 0.57 -5.37 -2.94
C LEU A 187 -0.58 -4.68 -2.20
N LEU A 188 -1.80 -5.19 -2.36
CA LEU A 188 -2.97 -4.82 -1.58
C LEU A 188 -3.16 -5.87 -0.48
N MET A 189 -2.94 -5.48 0.77
CA MET A 189 -3.02 -6.38 1.91
C MET A 189 -3.86 -5.73 3.01
N GLU A 190 -5.01 -6.31 3.32
CA GLU A 190 -5.98 -5.74 4.27
C GLU A 190 -6.38 -4.29 3.89
N ALA A 191 -6.38 -3.95 2.59
CA ALA A 191 -6.74 -2.61 2.12
C ALA A 191 -8.27 -2.45 2.04
N ASP A 192 -8.78 -1.26 2.33
CA ASP A 192 -10.20 -0.93 2.14
C ASP A 192 -10.41 -0.34 0.74
N MET A 193 -11.03 -1.12 -0.15
CA MET A 193 -11.30 -0.75 -1.54
C MET A 193 -12.75 -0.30 -1.75
N LYS A 194 -13.49 0.00 -0.68
CA LYS A 194 -14.90 0.42 -0.76
C LYS A 194 -15.09 1.62 -1.67
N SER A 195 -15.98 1.51 -2.66
CA SER A 195 -16.32 2.58 -3.60
C SER A 195 -15.13 3.16 -4.37
N VAL A 196 -14.05 2.39 -4.51
CA VAL A 196 -12.91 2.76 -5.35
C VAL A 196 -13.28 2.70 -6.82
N ASN A 197 -12.71 3.58 -7.65
CA ASN A 197 -12.77 3.45 -9.10
C ASN A 197 -11.39 3.20 -9.69
N MET A 198 -11.15 2.02 -10.24
CA MET A 198 -9.88 1.66 -10.88
C MET A 198 -10.02 1.38 -12.39
N THR A 199 -11.00 2.01 -13.05
CA THR A 199 -11.22 1.84 -14.50
C THR A 199 -9.95 2.09 -15.28
N GLY A 200 -9.55 1.12 -16.11
CA GLY A 200 -8.34 1.20 -16.93
C GLY A 200 -7.02 1.12 -16.18
N ALA A 201 -7.01 0.81 -14.87
CA ALA A 201 -5.77 0.61 -14.14
C ALA A 201 -5.03 -0.65 -14.62
N LEU A 202 -3.70 -0.60 -14.59
CA LEU A 202 -2.84 -1.72 -14.92
C LEU A 202 -2.57 -2.55 -13.66
N ILE A 203 -2.95 -3.83 -13.66
CA ILE A 203 -2.88 -4.70 -12.47
C ILE A 203 -2.01 -5.93 -12.70
N SER A 204 -1.08 -5.87 -13.66
CA SER A 204 -0.21 -7.02 -13.96
C SER A 204 0.63 -7.39 -12.74
N GLY A 205 0.48 -8.60 -12.22
CA GLY A 205 1.18 -9.04 -11.01
C GLY A 205 0.71 -8.38 -9.71
N LEU A 206 -0.42 -7.66 -9.72
CA LEU A 206 -1.07 -7.18 -8.50
C LEU A 206 -1.36 -8.37 -7.59
N VAL A 207 -0.96 -8.26 -6.32
CA VAL A 207 -1.29 -9.26 -5.31
C VAL A 207 -2.31 -8.66 -4.36
N ASP A 208 -3.46 -9.32 -4.25
CA ASP A 208 -4.50 -8.98 -3.28
C ASP A 208 -4.59 -10.04 -2.18
N ARG A 209 -4.61 -9.60 -0.92
CA ARG A 209 -4.75 -10.47 0.26
C ARG A 209 -5.64 -9.82 1.31
N ARG A 210 -6.84 -10.39 1.50
CA ARG A 210 -7.79 -9.98 2.55
C ARG A 210 -8.20 -8.50 2.47
N SER A 211 -8.14 -7.89 1.29
CA SER A 211 -8.67 -6.55 1.09
C SER A 211 -10.19 -6.60 1.02
N PHE A 212 -10.84 -5.51 1.41
CA PHE A 212 -12.29 -5.39 1.42
C PHE A 212 -12.76 -4.74 0.12
N TRP A 213 -13.54 -5.47 -0.68
CA TRP A 213 -14.01 -5.01 -1.98
C TRP A 213 -15.51 -4.80 -1.96
N CYS A 214 -15.94 -3.57 -2.21
CA CYS A 214 -17.35 -3.25 -2.07
C CYS A 214 -17.70 -2.03 -2.89
N SER A 215 -18.71 -2.14 -3.74
CA SER A 215 -19.13 -1.10 -4.67
C SER A 215 -17.96 -0.54 -5.48
N THR A 216 -16.93 -1.36 -5.72
CA THR A 216 -15.68 -0.96 -6.37
C THR A 216 -15.86 -1.09 -7.89
N ILE A 217 -15.51 -0.07 -8.66
CA ILE A 217 -15.47 -0.16 -10.12
C ILE A 217 -14.12 -0.74 -10.52
N TYR A 218 -14.11 -1.96 -11.05
CA TYR A 218 -12.91 -2.71 -11.41
C TYR A 218 -12.25 -2.19 -12.70
N THR A 219 -11.14 -2.79 -13.12
CA THR A 219 -10.32 -2.30 -14.24
C THR A 219 -11.05 -2.28 -15.58
N ASP A 220 -12.00 -3.18 -15.79
CA ASP A 220 -12.85 -3.26 -16.98
C ASP A 220 -14.13 -2.42 -16.89
N GLY A 221 -14.30 -1.68 -15.79
CA GLY A 221 -15.49 -0.86 -15.53
C GLY A 221 -16.66 -1.63 -14.90
N THR A 222 -16.51 -2.92 -14.59
CA THR A 222 -17.54 -3.71 -13.90
C THR A 222 -17.57 -3.41 -12.40
N LEU A 223 -18.72 -3.65 -11.76
CA LEU A 223 -18.84 -3.52 -10.31
C LEU A 223 -18.33 -4.80 -9.62
N LYS A 224 -17.40 -4.65 -8.68
CA LYS A 224 -16.85 -5.71 -7.84
C LYS A 224 -17.33 -5.55 -6.40
N ASN A 225 -17.80 -6.66 -5.83
CA ASN A 225 -18.18 -6.83 -4.43
C ASN A 225 -17.69 -8.21 -3.99
N ASP A 226 -16.80 -8.30 -3.02
CA ASP A 226 -16.28 -9.56 -2.45
C ASP A 226 -16.30 -9.51 -0.91
#